data_AF-A0A452RAG8-F1
#
_entry.id   AF-A0A452RAG8-F1
#
_cell.length_a   1.000
_cell.length_b   1.000
_cell.length_c   1.000
_cell.angle_alpha   90.00
_cell.angle_beta   90.00
_cell.angle_gamma   90.00
#
_symmetry.space_group_name_H-M   'P 1'
#
loop_
_entity.id
_entity.type
_entity.pdbx_description
1 polymer ?
#
loop_
_entity_poly.entity_id
_entity_poly.type
_entity_poly.pdbx_seq_one_letter_code
_entity_poly.pdbx_strand_id
1 'polypeptide(L)'
;MPRTERPENQCVYKIGIYGWRKRCLYLFVLLLLIILLVNFGLTIWILKVMWFSPTGMGHLRVTKDGLRLEGESEFLFPLYAKEIHSRVDSSLLLQSTQNVTVNARNSEGEVTGRLKVGPKMVEVQSQQFQINSKDGKPLFTVDEKEVVVGTDKLRVTGPEGALFEHSVETPLVRADPFQDLR
;
A
#
# COMPACT_ATOMS: atom_id res chain seq x y z
N MET A 1 -54.23 -91.07 5.11
CA MET A 1 -54.35 -89.97 6.10
C MET A 1 -53.08 -89.96 6.95
N PRO A 2 -52.60 -88.82 7.46
CA PRO A 2 -52.35 -87.55 6.79
C PRO A 2 -51.01 -86.93 7.23
N ARG A 3 -50.81 -85.65 6.86
CA ARG A 3 -49.94 -84.61 7.41
C ARG A 3 -48.55 -84.38 6.79
N THR A 4 -48.07 -83.17 6.48
CA THR A 4 -48.56 -81.79 6.21
C THR A 4 -47.27 -80.95 6.13
N GLU A 5 -47.19 -80.04 5.15
CA GLU A 5 -46.48 -78.74 5.19
C GLU A 5 -44.93 -78.61 5.17
N ARG A 6 -44.50 -77.97 4.08
CA ARG A 6 -44.00 -76.58 3.95
C ARG A 6 -42.53 -76.36 3.59
N PRO A 7 -42.27 -75.32 2.78
CA PRO A 7 -40.99 -75.08 2.13
C PRO A 7 -40.09 -74.23 3.04
N GLU A 8 -38.84 -74.64 3.21
CA GLU A 8 -37.83 -73.79 3.83
C GLU A 8 -37.07 -73.03 2.75
N ASN A 9 -37.66 -71.91 2.35
CA ASN A 9 -37.00 -70.82 1.61
C ASN A 9 -35.88 -70.21 2.47
N GLN A 10 -34.73 -70.89 2.58
CA GLN A 10 -33.55 -70.36 3.29
C GLN A 10 -32.49 -69.76 2.35
N CYS A 11 -32.78 -69.61 1.05
CA CYS A 11 -31.81 -69.10 0.06
C CYS A 11 -32.05 -67.65 -0.37
N VAL A 12 -32.84 -66.85 0.35
CA VAL A 12 -33.17 -65.47 -0.10
C VAL A 12 -32.62 -64.38 0.83
N TYR A 13 -32.14 -64.69 2.04
CA TYR A 13 -31.80 -63.65 3.03
C TYR A 13 -30.31 -63.41 3.31
N LYS A 14 -29.38 -63.99 2.54
CA LYS A 14 -27.93 -63.77 2.74
C LYS A 14 -27.24 -62.85 1.72
N ILE A 15 -27.92 -62.44 0.65
CA ILE A 15 -27.35 -61.58 -0.40
C ILE A 15 -27.67 -60.09 -0.20
N GLY A 16 -28.65 -59.72 0.63
CA GLY A 16 -29.11 -58.33 0.78
C GLY A 16 -28.32 -57.46 1.78
N ILE A 17 -27.89 -58.01 2.92
CA ILE A 17 -27.39 -57.20 4.05
C ILE A 17 -25.90 -56.84 3.92
N TYR A 18 -25.08 -57.74 3.34
CA TYR A 18 -23.64 -57.47 3.19
C TYR A 18 -23.33 -56.55 1.99
N GLY A 19 -24.23 -56.48 1.00
CA GLY A 19 -24.10 -55.61 -0.18
C GLY A 19 -24.47 -54.15 0.07
N TRP A 20 -25.45 -53.88 0.95
CA TRP A 20 -25.91 -52.51 1.23
C TRP A 20 -24.90 -51.69 2.02
N ARG A 21 -24.18 -52.32 2.97
CA ARG A 21 -23.06 -51.67 3.69
C ARG A 21 -21.92 -51.26 2.77
N LYS A 22 -21.55 -52.11 1.78
CA LYS A 22 -20.55 -51.77 0.76
C LYS A 22 -21.02 -50.60 -0.10
N ARG A 23 -22.27 -50.61 -0.57
CA ARG A 23 -22.86 -49.50 -1.34
C ARG A 23 -22.93 -48.20 -0.54
N CYS A 24 -23.27 -48.26 0.74
CA CYS A 24 -23.26 -47.11 1.65
C CYS A 24 -21.83 -46.56 1.83
N LEU A 25 -20.83 -47.44 1.97
CA LEU A 25 -19.43 -47.04 2.02
C LEU A 25 -18.97 -46.40 0.71
N TYR A 26 -19.33 -46.95 -0.45
CA TYR A 26 -19.02 -46.32 -1.75
C TYR A 26 -19.70 -44.96 -1.92
N LEU A 27 -20.95 -44.81 -1.47
CA LEU A 27 -21.68 -43.53 -1.49
C LEU A 27 -21.02 -42.53 -0.55
N PHE A 28 -20.61 -42.95 0.64
CA PHE A 28 -19.89 -42.11 1.59
C PHE A 28 -18.52 -41.69 1.07
N VAL A 29 -17.75 -42.60 0.47
CA VAL A 29 -16.47 -42.31 -0.18
C VAL A 29 -16.67 -41.37 -1.37
N LEU A 30 -17.70 -41.57 -2.20
CA LEU A 30 -18.05 -40.68 -3.30
C LEU A 30 -18.40 -39.27 -2.79
N LEU A 31 -19.19 -39.18 -1.72
CA LEU A 31 -19.58 -37.92 -1.10
C LEU A 31 -18.36 -37.20 -0.51
N LEU A 32 -17.46 -37.92 0.16
CA LEU A 32 -16.19 -37.38 0.62
C LEU A 32 -15.31 -36.89 -0.53
N LEU A 33 -15.26 -37.63 -1.65
CA LEU A 33 -14.52 -37.22 -2.85
C LEU A 33 -15.10 -35.93 -3.45
N ILE A 34 -16.44 -35.81 -3.51
CA ILE A 34 -17.10 -34.59 -3.98
C ILE A 34 -16.78 -33.42 -3.05
N ILE A 35 -16.87 -33.60 -1.73
CA ILE A 35 -16.49 -32.56 -0.76
C ILE A 35 -15.03 -32.14 -0.96
N LEU A 36 -14.12 -33.10 -1.18
CA LEU A 36 -12.72 -32.82 -1.45
C LEU A 36 -12.54 -31.99 -2.73
N LEU A 37 -13.23 -32.34 -3.82
CA LEU A 37 -13.19 -31.58 -5.08
C LEU A 37 -13.75 -30.16 -4.92
N VAL A 38 -14.86 -30.01 -4.19
CA VAL A 38 -15.46 -28.70 -3.90
C VAL A 38 -14.50 -27.87 -3.05
N ASN A 39 -13.91 -28.43 -2.00
CA ASN A 39 -12.94 -27.74 -1.16
C ASN A 39 -11.67 -27.37 -1.94
N PHE A 40 -11.21 -28.24 -2.85
CA PHE A 40 -10.07 -27.96 -3.70
C PHE A 40 -10.38 -26.82 -4.69
N GLY A 41 -11.56 -26.87 -5.33
CA GLY A 41 -12.05 -25.79 -6.19
C GLY A 41 -12.22 -24.47 -5.45
N LEU A 42 -12.77 -24.50 -4.23
CA LEU A 42 -12.89 -23.34 -3.35
C LEU A 42 -11.53 -22.76 -2.98
N THR A 43 -10.55 -23.62 -2.69
CA THR A 43 -9.17 -23.21 -2.41
C THR A 43 -8.56 -22.51 -3.62
N ILE A 44 -8.68 -23.08 -4.83
CA ILE A 44 -8.22 -22.44 -6.07
C ILE A 44 -8.95 -21.12 -6.32
N TRP A 45 -10.25 -21.06 -6.06
CA TRP A 45 -11.04 -19.84 -6.24
C TRP A 45 -10.61 -18.74 -5.27
N ILE A 46 -10.40 -19.05 -3.98
CA ILE A 46 -9.86 -18.11 -2.98
C ILE A 46 -8.47 -17.63 -3.42
N LEU A 47 -7.58 -18.54 -3.83
CA LEU A 47 -6.25 -18.18 -4.32
C LEU A 47 -6.32 -17.22 -5.52
N LYS A 48 -7.25 -17.47 -6.45
CA LYS A 48 -7.47 -16.63 -7.63
C LYS A 48 -8.06 -15.27 -7.28
N VAL A 49 -9.10 -15.22 -6.45
CA VAL A 49 -9.77 -13.98 -6.01
C VAL A 49 -8.82 -13.09 -5.21
N MET A 50 -7.95 -13.70 -4.40
CA MET A 50 -6.94 -13.00 -3.61
C MET A 50 -5.71 -12.57 -4.43
N TRP A 51 -5.73 -12.72 -5.75
CA TRP A 51 -4.61 -12.38 -6.64
C TRP A 51 -3.26 -12.95 -6.18
N PHE A 52 -3.25 -14.16 -5.61
CA PHE A 52 -1.99 -14.85 -5.27
C PHE A 52 -1.29 -15.28 -6.56
N SER A 53 -0.30 -14.50 -6.98
CA SER A 53 0.64 -14.93 -8.01
C SER A 53 1.82 -15.67 -7.37
N PRO A 54 2.55 -16.52 -8.12
CA PRO A 54 3.84 -17.05 -7.67
C PRO A 54 4.87 -15.96 -7.33
N THR A 55 4.62 -14.71 -7.73
CA THR A 55 5.48 -13.54 -7.53
C THR A 55 5.08 -12.61 -6.38
N GLY A 56 3.96 -12.88 -5.68
CA GLY A 56 3.50 -12.07 -4.55
C GLY A 56 1.97 -11.93 -4.44
N MET A 57 1.53 -11.33 -3.32
CA MET A 57 0.13 -11.04 -2.99
C MET A 57 -0.19 -9.57 -3.30
N GLY A 58 -1.13 -9.32 -4.22
CA GLY A 58 -1.56 -7.96 -4.58
C GLY A 58 -0.44 -7.12 -5.21
N HIS A 59 -0.54 -5.79 -5.06
CA HIS A 59 0.44 -4.85 -5.60
C HIS A 59 1.77 -4.85 -4.81
N LEU A 60 1.85 -5.52 -3.65
CA LEU A 60 3.05 -5.56 -2.81
C LEU A 60 3.89 -6.80 -3.13
N ARG A 61 5.06 -6.58 -3.72
CA ARG A 61 6.07 -7.60 -3.99
C ARG A 61 7.21 -7.49 -2.98
N VAL A 62 7.46 -8.58 -2.25
CA VAL A 62 8.64 -8.69 -1.39
C VAL A 62 9.80 -9.19 -2.24
N THR A 63 10.84 -8.39 -2.37
CA THR A 63 12.07 -8.72 -3.10
C THR A 63 13.24 -8.83 -2.13
N LYS A 64 14.39 -9.34 -2.59
CA LYS A 64 15.61 -9.42 -1.75
C LYS A 64 16.10 -8.04 -1.29
N ASP A 65 15.80 -7.01 -2.06
CA ASP A 65 16.24 -5.63 -1.82
C ASP A 65 15.22 -4.79 -1.02
N GLY A 66 14.02 -5.33 -0.76
CA GLY A 66 13.00 -4.65 0.04
C GLY A 66 11.57 -4.87 -0.46
N LEU A 67 10.66 -3.99 -0.03
CA LEU A 67 9.25 -3.97 -0.42
C LEU A 67 9.05 -3.15 -1.68
N ARG A 68 8.50 -3.75 -2.73
CA ARG A 68 8.19 -3.10 -4.00
C ARG A 68 6.69 -3.04 -4.18
N LEU A 69 6.15 -1.83 -4.26
CA LEU A 69 4.73 -1.59 -4.53
C LEU A 69 4.50 -1.32 -6.02
N GLU A 70 3.61 -2.10 -6.64
CA GLU A 70 3.23 -2.05 -8.05
C GLU A 70 1.74 -1.74 -8.21
N GLY A 71 1.29 -0.59 -7.72
CA GLY A 71 -0.10 -0.13 -7.84
C GLY A 71 -0.53 0.76 -6.67
N GLU A 72 -1.83 1.03 -6.59
CA GLU A 72 -2.43 1.68 -5.42
C GLU A 72 -2.46 0.70 -4.25
N SER A 73 -2.10 1.16 -3.05
CA SER A 73 -2.19 0.34 -1.84
C SER A 73 -2.47 1.19 -0.62
N GLU A 74 -3.34 0.64 0.21
CA GLU A 74 -3.71 1.21 1.49
C GLU A 74 -3.04 0.42 2.61
N PHE A 75 -2.52 1.13 3.60
CA PHE A 75 -1.88 0.54 4.76
C PHE A 75 -2.68 0.90 6.01
N LEU A 76 -3.05 -0.11 6.79
CA LEU A 76 -3.80 0.08 8.05
C LEU A 76 -2.93 0.69 9.16
N PHE A 77 -1.62 0.52 9.08
CA PHE A 77 -0.65 0.94 10.09
C PHE A 77 0.49 1.74 9.47
N PRO A 78 1.22 2.57 10.26
CA PRO A 78 2.37 3.30 9.78
C PRO A 78 3.44 2.39 9.20
N LEU A 79 4.01 2.80 8.07
CA LEU A 79 5.13 2.11 7.45
C LEU A 79 6.46 2.64 7.98
N TYR A 80 7.36 1.71 8.27
CA TYR A 80 8.73 2.00 8.65
C TYR A 80 9.65 1.47 7.55
N ALA A 81 10.38 2.37 6.92
CA ALA A 81 11.35 2.05 5.90
C ALA A 81 12.63 2.85 6.15
N LYS A 82 13.78 2.24 5.83
CA LYS A 82 15.07 2.92 5.89
C LYS A 82 15.16 4.00 4.81
N GLU A 83 14.69 3.67 3.61
CA GLU A 83 14.74 4.54 2.43
C GLU A 83 13.44 4.38 1.64
N ILE A 84 12.96 5.48 1.06
CA ILE A 84 11.81 5.51 0.17
C ILE A 84 12.27 6.16 -1.13
N HIS A 85 12.25 5.40 -2.22
CA HIS A 85 12.64 5.87 -3.54
C HIS A 85 11.53 5.62 -4.56
N SER A 86 11.43 6.48 -5.56
CA SER A 86 10.60 6.22 -6.73
C SER A 86 11.25 5.19 -7.66
N ARG A 87 10.47 4.65 -8.59
CA ARG A 87 11.02 3.85 -9.69
C ARG A 87 11.86 4.75 -10.60
N VAL A 88 12.87 4.15 -11.25
CA VAL A 88 13.67 4.79 -12.31
C VAL A 88 12.74 5.51 -13.30
N ASP A 89 13.05 6.77 -13.59
CA ASP A 89 12.30 7.68 -14.47
C ASP A 89 10.85 8.01 -14.04
N SER A 90 10.52 7.85 -12.76
CA SER A 90 9.20 8.22 -12.21
C SER A 90 9.31 9.06 -10.94
N SER A 91 8.27 9.87 -10.67
CA SER A 91 8.15 10.62 -9.43
C SER A 91 7.51 9.76 -8.33
N LEU A 92 7.95 9.94 -7.08
CA LEU A 92 7.25 9.41 -5.92
C LEU A 92 6.00 10.27 -5.68
N LEU A 93 4.83 9.71 -5.95
CA LEU A 93 3.56 10.38 -5.69
C LEU A 93 2.96 9.86 -4.39
N LEU A 94 2.75 10.76 -3.43
CA LEU A 94 2.03 10.49 -2.20
C LEU A 94 0.72 11.27 -2.23
N GLN A 95 -0.40 10.57 -2.39
CA GLN A 95 -1.73 11.16 -2.42
C GLN A 95 -2.55 10.66 -1.23
N SER A 96 -3.17 11.58 -0.51
CA SER A 96 -4.07 11.25 0.60
C SER A 96 -5.23 12.23 0.65
N THR A 97 -6.38 11.76 1.09
CA THR A 97 -7.53 12.61 1.47
C THR A 97 -7.31 13.29 2.82
N GLN A 98 -6.32 12.84 3.58
CA GLN A 98 -5.93 13.37 4.89
C GLN A 98 -4.48 13.86 4.87
N ASN A 99 -3.97 14.25 6.04
CA ASN A 99 -2.61 14.74 6.17
C ASN A 99 -1.60 13.62 5.90
N VAL A 100 -0.60 13.91 5.08
CA VAL A 100 0.56 13.02 4.88
C VAL A 100 1.64 13.42 5.88
N THR A 101 2.12 12.48 6.71
CA THR A 101 3.21 12.73 7.67
C THR A 101 4.35 11.76 7.45
N VAL A 102 5.55 12.28 7.21
CA VAL A 102 6.80 11.53 7.09
C VAL A 102 7.66 11.88 8.31
N ASN A 103 8.07 10.86 9.08
CA ASN A 103 8.96 11.04 10.23
C ASN A 103 10.31 10.38 9.95
N ALA A 104 11.39 11.12 10.11
CA ALA A 104 12.74 10.57 10.23
C ALA A 104 12.97 10.16 11.69
N ARG A 105 13.53 8.98 11.91
CA ARG A 105 13.80 8.44 13.25
C ARG A 105 15.25 8.00 13.40
N ASN A 106 15.79 8.14 14.61
CA ASN A 106 17.10 7.59 14.96
C ASN A 106 17.01 6.07 15.28
N SER A 107 18.14 5.45 15.61
CA SER A 107 18.22 4.02 15.98
C SER A 107 17.45 3.66 17.25
N GLU A 108 17.16 4.63 18.10
CA GLU A 108 16.38 4.46 19.34
C GLU A 108 14.87 4.61 19.10
N GLY A 109 14.47 4.98 17.87
CA GLY A 109 13.08 5.17 17.47
C GLY A 109 12.54 6.58 17.73
N GLU A 110 13.36 7.49 18.24
CA GLU A 110 12.99 8.89 18.45
C GLU A 110 12.91 9.65 17.13
N VAL A 111 11.95 10.59 17.04
CA VAL A 111 11.74 11.38 15.82
C VAL A 111 12.75 12.52 15.77
N THR A 112 13.65 12.49 14.78
CA THR A 112 14.67 13.53 14.55
C THR A 112 14.22 14.56 13.52
N GLY A 113 13.22 14.24 12.71
CA GLY A 113 12.64 15.16 11.75
C GLY A 113 11.23 14.76 11.34
N ARG A 114 10.41 15.74 10.95
CA ARG A 114 9.03 15.55 10.54
C ARG A 114 8.66 16.48 9.38
N LEU A 115 8.10 15.89 8.34
CA LEU A 115 7.43 16.59 7.25
C LEU A 115 5.94 16.26 7.32
N LYS A 116 5.08 17.28 7.41
CA LYS A 116 3.62 17.12 7.45
C LYS A 116 2.99 17.98 6.37
N VAL A 117 2.30 17.33 5.44
CA VAL A 117 1.55 17.97 4.36
C VAL A 117 0.07 17.89 4.72
N GLY A 118 -0.53 19.04 5.05
CA GLY A 118 -1.96 19.17 5.28
C GLY A 118 -2.68 19.84 4.11
N PRO A 119 -4.02 20.01 4.20
CA PRO A 119 -4.81 20.60 3.12
C PRO A 119 -4.55 22.10 2.90
N LYS A 120 -3.97 22.79 3.87
CA LYS A 120 -3.74 24.24 3.84
C LYS A 120 -2.28 24.65 3.93
N MET A 121 -1.44 23.83 4.56
CA MET A 121 -0.04 24.17 4.84
C MET A 121 0.83 22.93 4.86
N VAL A 122 2.11 23.16 4.57
CA VAL A 122 3.20 22.18 4.71
C VAL A 122 4.05 22.63 5.90
N GLU A 123 4.18 21.76 6.89
CA GLU A 123 5.00 21.98 8.08
C GLU A 123 6.24 21.09 8.01
N VAL A 124 7.41 21.66 8.23
CA VAL A 124 8.69 20.93 8.30
C VAL A 124 9.36 21.22 9.64
N GLN A 125 9.75 20.17 10.35
CA GLN A 125 10.49 20.21 11.59
C GLN A 125 11.76 19.38 11.39
N SER A 126 12.89 20.03 11.14
CA SER A 126 14.18 19.37 10.91
C SER A 126 15.31 20.36 11.12
N GLN A 127 16.51 19.87 11.42
CA GLN A 127 17.72 20.71 11.50
C GLN A 127 18.08 21.37 10.16
N GLN A 128 17.83 20.67 9.06
CA GLN A 128 18.05 21.18 7.71
C GLN A 128 16.96 20.67 6.78
N PHE A 129 16.40 21.56 5.97
CA PHE A 129 15.44 21.23 4.93
C PHE A 129 15.91 21.84 3.61
N GLN A 130 15.97 21.01 2.56
CA GLN A 130 16.43 21.45 1.25
C GLN A 130 15.53 20.90 0.13
N ILE A 131 15.20 21.76 -0.82
CA ILE A 131 14.53 21.42 -2.07
C ILE A 131 15.53 21.67 -3.20
N ASN A 132 15.84 20.63 -3.97
CA ASN A 132 16.75 20.69 -5.10
C ASN A 132 15.99 20.57 -6.43
N SER A 133 16.50 21.22 -7.46
CA SER A 133 16.06 21.04 -8.85
C SER A 133 16.46 19.65 -9.37
N LYS A 134 15.93 19.26 -10.54
CA LYS A 134 16.31 18.03 -11.24
C LYS A 134 17.81 17.94 -11.50
N ASP A 135 18.47 19.09 -11.69
CA ASP A 135 19.91 19.19 -11.94
C ASP A 135 20.75 19.24 -10.63
N GLY A 136 20.14 19.02 -9.47
CA GLY A 136 20.81 19.03 -8.16
C GLY A 136 21.08 20.42 -7.59
N LYS A 137 20.66 21.49 -8.26
CA LYS A 137 20.82 22.87 -7.77
C LYS A 137 19.82 23.17 -6.64
N PRO A 138 20.24 23.78 -5.52
CA PRO A 138 19.33 24.14 -4.43
C PRO A 138 18.38 25.26 -4.83
N LEU A 139 17.08 25.01 -4.67
CA LEU A 139 15.99 25.96 -4.92
C LEU A 139 15.47 26.59 -3.62
N PHE A 140 15.54 25.85 -2.51
CA PHE A 140 15.12 26.32 -1.20
C PHE A 140 15.93 25.58 -0.16
N THR A 141 16.58 26.30 0.76
CA THR A 141 17.33 25.73 1.87
C THR A 141 16.96 26.47 3.14
N VAL A 142 16.66 25.74 4.19
CA VAL A 142 16.37 26.26 5.52
C VAL A 142 17.26 25.52 6.51
N ASP A 143 18.01 26.28 7.29
CA ASP A 143 18.75 25.79 8.45
C ASP A 143 18.51 26.70 9.67
N GLU A 144 19.24 26.47 10.75
CA GLU A 144 19.11 27.26 11.99
C GLU A 144 19.55 28.73 11.86
N LYS A 145 20.32 29.07 10.82
CA LYS A 145 20.96 30.38 10.65
C LYS A 145 20.28 31.21 9.59
N GLU A 146 19.90 30.60 8.48
CA GLU A 146 19.40 31.29 7.32
C GLU A 146 18.35 30.50 6.53
N VAL A 147 17.53 31.26 5.80
CA VAL A 147 16.63 30.76 4.78
C VAL A 147 17.13 31.28 3.45
N VAL A 148 17.62 30.37 2.61
CA VAL A 148 18.14 30.68 1.28
C VAL A 148 17.14 30.21 0.24
N VAL A 149 16.57 31.16 -0.50
CA VAL A 149 15.81 30.86 -1.71
C VAL A 149 16.76 30.95 -2.89
N GLY A 150 16.81 29.89 -3.70
CA GLY A 150 17.70 29.78 -4.86
C GLY A 150 17.50 30.94 -5.85
N THR A 151 18.53 31.19 -6.65
CA THR A 151 18.70 32.40 -7.48
C THR A 151 17.73 32.55 -8.66
N ASP A 152 16.82 31.59 -8.86
CA ASP A 152 15.73 31.76 -9.83
C ASP A 152 14.64 32.67 -9.25
N LYS A 153 13.87 33.33 -10.12
CA LYS A 153 12.92 34.39 -9.76
C LYS A 153 11.99 33.98 -8.59
N LEU A 154 12.29 34.45 -7.38
CA LEU A 154 11.31 34.51 -6.31
C LEU A 154 10.23 35.50 -6.75
N ARG A 155 9.09 34.99 -7.21
CA ARG A 155 7.96 35.81 -7.63
C ARG A 155 6.87 35.75 -6.59
N VAL A 156 6.65 36.87 -5.91
CA VAL A 156 5.52 37.04 -4.99
C VAL A 156 4.29 37.39 -5.83
N THR A 157 3.31 36.49 -5.88
CA THR A 157 2.06 36.68 -6.65
C THR A 157 0.85 36.98 -5.76
N GLY A 158 1.05 37.11 -4.45
CA GLY A 158 -0.03 37.46 -3.53
C GLY A 158 -0.52 38.89 -3.79
N PRO A 159 -1.84 39.16 -3.70
CA PRO A 159 -2.39 40.51 -3.90
C PRO A 159 -1.82 41.53 -2.91
N GLU A 160 -1.40 41.07 -1.73
CA GLU A 160 -0.80 41.90 -0.66
C GLU A 160 0.74 42.00 -0.76
N GLY A 161 1.37 41.42 -1.79
CA GLY A 161 2.83 41.40 -1.92
C GLY A 161 3.52 40.59 -0.82
N ALA A 162 4.72 41.04 -0.42
CA ALA A 162 5.49 40.45 0.68
C ALA A 162 5.84 41.54 1.69
N LEU A 163 5.62 41.25 2.98
CA LEU A 163 6.02 42.11 4.08
C LEU A 163 7.37 41.64 4.62
N PHE A 164 8.34 42.54 4.65
CA PHE A 164 9.62 42.33 5.31
C PHE A 164 9.63 43.18 6.59
N GLU A 165 9.70 42.54 7.76
CA GLU A 165 9.67 43.24 9.06
C GLU A 165 10.94 44.06 9.32
N HIS A 166 12.01 43.78 8.57
CA HIS A 166 13.32 44.38 8.72
C HIS A 166 13.81 44.99 7.40
N SER A 167 15.03 45.54 7.41
CA SER A 167 15.67 46.11 6.23
C SER A 167 15.84 45.09 5.11
N VAL A 168 15.54 45.50 3.88
CA VAL A 168 15.77 44.72 2.67
C VAL A 168 16.92 45.36 1.91
N GLU A 169 17.96 44.57 1.60
CA GLU A 169 19.06 44.99 0.75
C GLU A 169 18.91 44.32 -0.63
N THR A 170 18.96 45.12 -1.70
CA THR A 170 18.92 44.61 -3.07
C THR A 170 19.72 45.52 -4.00
N PRO A 171 20.49 44.95 -4.95
CA PRO A 171 21.28 45.74 -5.89
C PRO A 171 20.42 46.49 -6.92
N LEU A 172 19.16 46.09 -7.12
CA LEU A 172 18.27 46.70 -8.11
C LEU A 172 16.80 46.58 -7.68
N VAL A 173 16.09 47.71 -7.72
CA VAL A 173 14.63 47.77 -7.61
C VAL A 173 14.08 48.41 -8.89
N ARG A 174 13.19 47.72 -9.59
CA ARG A 174 12.62 48.17 -10.87
C ARG A 174 11.15 47.75 -10.98
N ALA A 175 10.30 48.67 -11.39
CA ALA A 175 8.91 48.40 -11.78
C ALA A 175 8.81 48.06 -13.28
N ASP A 176 7.70 47.46 -13.69
CA ASP A 176 7.43 47.23 -15.11
C ASP A 176 7.40 48.56 -15.89
N PRO A 177 7.70 48.54 -17.21
CA PRO A 177 7.65 49.76 -18.02
C PRO A 177 6.28 50.45 -17.88
N PHE A 178 6.31 51.77 -17.68
CA PHE A 178 5.11 52.61 -17.48
C PHE A 178 4.34 52.36 -16.17
N GLN A 179 4.94 51.66 -15.21
CA GLN A 179 4.39 51.52 -13.85
C GLN A 179 5.28 52.22 -12.82
N ASP A 180 4.65 52.82 -11.82
CA ASP A 180 5.37 53.41 -10.69
C ASP A 180 5.91 52.30 -9.77
N LEU A 181 7.07 52.57 -9.16
CA LEU A 181 7.56 51.79 -8.02
C LEU A 181 6.68 52.14 -6.81
N ARG A 182 5.87 51.18 -6.34
CA ARG A 182 5.01 51.33 -5.15
C ARG A 182 5.41 50.35 -4.06
#